data_AF-A0A7J2RV96-F1
#
_entry.id   AF-A0A7J2RV96-F1
#
_cell.length_a   1.000
_cell.length_b   1.000
_cell.length_c   1.000
_cell.angle_alpha   90.00
_cell.angle_beta   90.00
_cell.angle_gamma   90.00
#
_symmetry.space_group_name_H-M   'P 1'
#
loop_
_entity.id
_entity.type
_entity.pdbx_description
1 polymer ?
#
loop_
_entity_poly.entity_id
_entity_poly.type
_entity_poly.pdbx_seq_one_letter_code
_entity_poly.pdbx_strand_id
1 'polypeptide(L)' 'MKFISISGSMKKGKGKVAVRGWIYRQRGSNEFKFLILRDSSDIIQCVLKRENFRKQW' A
#
# COMPACT_ATOMS: atom_id res chain seq x y z
N MET A 1 3.81 12.22 10.35
CA MET A 1 2.53 11.81 9.71
C MET A 1 1.87 10.77 10.61
N LYS A 2 0.57 10.86 10.90
CA LYS A 2 -0.14 9.91 11.78
C LYS A 2 -0.55 8.67 11.00
N PHE A 3 -0.28 7.48 11.54
CA PHE A 3 -0.75 6.23 10.94
C PHE A 3 -2.22 5.99 11.29
N ILE A 4 -2.99 5.56 10.29
CA ILE A 4 -4.39 5.16 10.44
C ILE A 4 -4.55 3.69 10.04
N SER A 5 -5.62 3.05 10.49
CA SER A 5 -5.97 1.69 10.06
C SER A 5 -6.38 1.68 8.59
N ILE A 6 -6.23 0.53 7.94
CA ILE A 6 -6.61 0.36 6.53
C ILE A 6 -8.10 0.63 6.35
N SER A 7 -8.97 0.05 7.20
CA SER A 7 -10.41 0.33 7.14
C SER A 7 -10.72 1.84 7.29
N GLY A 8 -10.02 2.54 8.18
CA GLY A 8 -10.15 4.00 8.34
C GLY A 8 -9.70 4.79 7.10
N SER A 9 -8.67 4.31 6.40
CA SER A 9 -8.20 4.92 5.16
C SER A 9 -9.22 4.79 4.03
N MET A 10 -9.90 3.64 3.93
CA MET A 10 -10.95 3.39 2.95
C MET A 10 -12.16 4.30 3.19
N LYS A 11 -12.55 4.50 4.46
CA LYS A 11 -13.63 5.44 4.84
C LYS A 11 -13.33 6.89 4.46
N LYS A 12 -12.06 7.31 4.45
CA LYS A 12 -11.65 8.65 3.99
C LYS A 12 -11.82 8.82 2.48
N GLY A 13 -11.72 7.74 1.71
CA GLY A 13 -11.93 7.70 0.26
C GLY A 13 -10.80 8.30 -0.60
N LYS A 14 -10.28 9.49 -0.26
CA LYS A 14 -9.24 10.18 -1.06
C LYS A 14 -8.19 10.92 -0.23
N GLY A 15 -7.07 11.22 -0.89
CA GLY A 15 -5.95 12.00 -0.35
C GLY A 15 -4.81 11.14 0.21
N LYS A 16 -3.78 11.79 0.75
CA LYS A 16 -2.61 11.11 1.30
C LYS A 16 -2.94 10.51 2.67
N VAL A 17 -2.50 9.27 2.88
CA VAL A 17 -2.66 8.51 4.12
C VAL A 17 -1.36 7.77 4.44
N ALA A 18 -1.11 7.52 5.72
CA ALA A 18 -0.05 6.65 6.18
C ALA A 18 -0.69 5.41 6.82
N VAL A 19 -0.37 4.22 6.31
CA VAL A 19 -0.86 2.94 6.84
C VAL A 19 0.34 2.03 7.14
N ARG A 20 0.14 1.05 8.02
CA ARG A 20 1.12 0.01 8.37
C ARG A 20 0.41 -1.31 8.43
N GLY A 21 1.13 -2.37 8.11
CA GLY A 21 0.60 -3.73 8.12
C GLY A 21 1.65 -4.73 7.66
N TRP A 22 1.20 -5.93 7.37
CA TRP A 22 2.00 -7.03 6.86
C TRP A 22 1.71 -7.24 5.39
N ILE A 23 2.72 -7.62 4.61
CA ILE A 23 2.51 -7.99 3.20
C ILE A 23 1.79 -9.32 3.16
N TYR A 24 0.55 -9.31 2.68
CA TYR A 24 -0.25 -10.52 2.49
C TYR A 24 0.07 -11.19 1.15
N ARG A 25 0.27 -10.38 0.11
CA ARG A 25 0.64 -10.86 -1.23
C ARG A 25 1.46 -9.81 -1.96
N GLN A 26 2.40 -10.29 -2.77
CA GLN A 26 3.19 -9.45 -3.67
C GLN A 26 3.14 -10.03 -5.09
N ARG A 27 3.01 -9.15 -6.08
CA ARG A 27 3.17 -9.48 -7.50
C ARG A 27 4.02 -8.39 -8.15
N GLY A 28 5.00 -8.80 -8.95
CA GLY A 28 5.84 -7.88 -9.73
C GLY A 28 5.64 -8.04 -11.24
N SER A 29 5.75 -6.93 -11.96
CA SER A 29 6.05 -6.86 -13.39
C SER A 29 7.27 -5.96 -13.62
N ASN A 30 7.73 -5.80 -14.86
CA ASN A 30 8.89 -4.96 -15.18
C ASN A 30 8.70 -3.48 -14.80
N GLU A 31 7.46 -3.00 -14.81
CA GLU A 31 7.11 -1.59 -14.62
C GLU A 31 6.38 -1.31 -13.30
N PHE A 32 5.61 -2.28 -12.79
CA PHE A 32 4.79 -2.10 -11.59
C PHE A 32 5.02 -3.22 -10.57
N LYS A 33 5.01 -2.85 -9.28
CA LYS A 33 4.86 -3.79 -8.17
C LYS A 33 3.49 -3.58 -7.54
N PHE A 34 2.78 -4.67 -7.33
CA PHE A 34 1.50 -4.71 -6.64
C PHE A 34 1.72 -5.37 -5.28
N LEU A 35 1.44 -4.64 -4.21
CA LEU A 35 1.52 -5.14 -2.84
C LEU A 35 0.10 -5.16 -2.27
N ILE A 36 -0.33 -6.29 -1.75
CA ILE A 36 -1.52 -6.37 -0.91
C ILE A 36 -1.03 -6.26 0.54
N LEU A 37 -1.32 -5.13 1.16
CA LEU A 37 -1.02 -4.87 2.56
C LEU A 37 -2.23 -5.24 3.41
N ARG A 38 -2.01 -5.94 4.52
CA ARG A 38 -3.05 -6.34 5.48
C ARG A 38 -2.73 -5.81 6.87
N ASP A 39 -3.74 -5.31 7.57
CA ASP A 39 -3.70 -5.09 9.01
C ASP A 39 -4.82 -5.88 9.70
N SER A 40 -5.05 -5.65 10.99
CA SER A 40 -6.13 -6.31 11.73
C SER A 40 -7.53 -5.86 11.30
N SER A 41 -7.65 -4.74 10.58
CA SER A 41 -8.92 -4.14 10.18
C SER A 41 -9.36 -4.52 8.77
N ASP A 42 -8.43 -4.58 7.81
CA ASP A 42 -8.75 -4.86 6.41
C ASP A 42 -7.48 -5.13 5.55
N ILE A 43 -7.66 -5.27 4.24
CA ILE A 43 -6.60 -5.33 3.23
C ILE A 43 -6.70 -4.16 2.22
N ILE A 44 -5.55 -3.73 1.68
CA ILE A 44 -5.49 -2.69 0.64
C ILE A 44 -4.43 -3.01 -0.41
N GLN A 45 -4.73 -2.71 -1.67
CA GLN A 45 -3.78 -2.84 -2.77
C GLN A 45 -2.98 -1.54 -2.94
N CYS A 46 -1.65 -1.66 -2.83
CA CYS A 46 -0.71 -0.61 -3.17
C CYS A 46 -0.11 -0.89 -4.56
N VAL A 47 -0.21 0.09 -5.47
CA VAL A 47 0.40 0.04 -6.80
C VAL A 47 1.63 0.93 -6.80
N LEU A 48 2.79 0.34 -7.03
CA LEU A 48 4.08 1.02 -7.02
C LEU A 48 4.63 1.03 -8.45
N LYS A 49 4.77 2.21 -9.05
CA LYS A 49 5.45 2.38 -10.34
C LYS A 49 6.97 2.36 -10.10
N ARG A 50 7.70 1.51 -10.83
CA ARG A 50 9.15 1.31 -10.70
C ARG A 50 9.94 2.60 -10.72
N GLU A 51 9.52 3.55 -11.54
CA GLU A 51 10.16 4.85 -11.69
C GLU A 51 10.29 5.62 -10.36
N ASN A 52 9.27 5.56 -9.52
CA ASN A 52 9.25 6.23 -8.22
C ASN A 52 10.16 5.55 -7.18
N PHE A 53 10.58 4.31 -7.44
CA PHE A 53 11.30 3.47 -6.50
C PHE A 53 12.59 2.87 -7.08
N ARG A 54 13.13 3.44 -8.18
CA ARG A 54 14.31 2.88 -8.89
C ARG A 54 15.51 2.61 -7.97
N LYS A 55 15.71 3.43 -6.93
CA LYS A 55 16.82 3.31 -5.97
C LYS A 55 16.59 2.25 -4.87
N GLN A 56 15.36 1.76 -4.72
CA GLN A 56 14.93 0.84 -3.65
C GLN A 56 14.34 -0.45 -4.23
N TRP A 57 14.57 -0.71 -5.52
CA TRP A 57 13.89 -1.76 -6.27
C TRP A 57 14.43 -3.16 -6.00
#